data_AF-A0A8T6UID2-F1
#
_entry.id   AF-A0A8T6UID2-F1
#
_cell.length_a   1.000
_cell.length_b   1.000
_cell.length_c   1.000
_cell.angle_alpha   90.00
_cell.angle_beta   90.00
_cell.angle_gamma   90.00
#
_symmetry.space_group_name_H-M   'P 1'
#
loop_
_entity.id
_entity.type
_entity.pdbx_description
1 polymer ?
#
loop_
_entity_poly.entity_id
_entity_poly.type
_entity_poly.pdbx_seq_one_letter_code
_entity_poly.pdbx_strand_id
1 'polypeptide(L)'
;MLDRTELEVLAHHAGKPTPTRDEMRQQVAAAMKAKKDVVLVDHMESSFGRGLTRGYVKVYKTKEAAMAIERDPIKKRNAPGGGADAPPKAAKKAPEPEPEAEPEPEPEAEPEAEPEAEPEPEPEPEPDPEPEPEAEAKEEPKE
;
A
#
# COMPACT_ATOMS: atom_id res chain seq x y z
N MET A 1 22.25 -24.47 -19.15
CA MET A 1 20.95 -23.90 -18.72
C MET A 1 20.61 -24.49 -17.37
N LEU A 2 20.02 -23.72 -16.46
CA LEU A 2 19.44 -24.28 -15.24
C LEU A 2 18.06 -24.83 -15.62
N ASP A 3 17.83 -26.13 -15.46
CA ASP A 3 16.57 -26.82 -15.80
C ASP A 3 15.39 -26.40 -14.89
N ARG A 4 15.10 -25.11 -14.85
CA ARG A 4 14.03 -24.48 -14.08
C ARG A 4 13.14 -23.62 -14.97
N THR A 5 11.86 -23.68 -14.68
CA THR A 5 10.83 -22.80 -15.22
C THR A 5 10.46 -21.82 -14.12
N GLU A 6 10.59 -20.54 -14.39
CA GLU A 6 10.22 -19.49 -13.45
C GLU A 6 8.82 -19.00 -13.80
N LEU A 7 7.97 -18.91 -12.77
CA LEU A 7 6.58 -18.54 -12.92
C LEU A 7 6.22 -17.49 -11.88
N GLU A 8 5.49 -16.52 -12.36
CA GLU A 8 4.80 -15.56 -11.51
C GLU A 8 3.35 -15.98 -11.39
N VAL A 9 2.89 -16.13 -10.15
CA VAL A 9 1.55 -16.62 -9.84
C VAL A 9 0.79 -15.57 -9.05
N LEU A 10 -0.48 -15.40 -9.40
CA LEU A 10 -1.40 -14.49 -8.72
C LEU A 10 -2.48 -15.33 -8.05
N ALA A 11 -2.46 -15.33 -6.72
CA ALA A 11 -3.47 -16.00 -5.91
C ALA A 11 -4.51 -14.97 -5.44
N HIS A 12 -5.77 -15.17 -5.86
CA HIS A 12 -6.90 -14.37 -5.42
C HIS A 12 -7.55 -15.03 -4.19
N HIS A 13 -7.57 -14.33 -3.06
CA HIS A 13 -8.07 -14.79 -1.76
C HIS A 13 -8.84 -13.67 -1.03
N ALA A 14 -9.83 -13.07 -1.70
CA ALA A 14 -10.67 -12.02 -1.12
C ALA A 14 -11.38 -12.50 0.16
N GLY A 15 -11.21 -11.76 1.26
CA GLY A 15 -11.80 -12.09 2.57
C GLY A 15 -11.22 -13.32 3.27
N LYS A 16 -10.26 -14.01 2.65
CA LYS A 16 -9.58 -15.18 3.21
C LYS A 16 -8.15 -14.81 3.63
N PRO A 17 -7.56 -15.52 4.60
CA PRO A 17 -6.16 -15.32 4.94
C PRO A 17 -5.27 -15.50 3.70
N THR A 18 -4.09 -14.88 3.74
CA THR A 18 -3.05 -15.11 2.73
C THR A 18 -2.79 -16.60 2.59
N PRO A 19 -2.80 -17.15 1.36
CA PRO A 19 -2.55 -18.57 1.14
C PRO A 19 -1.16 -18.93 1.67
N THR A 20 -1.06 -20.07 2.33
CA THR A 20 0.24 -20.52 2.83
C THR A 20 1.15 -20.95 1.69
N ARG A 21 2.46 -21.00 1.94
CA ARG A 21 3.44 -21.47 0.95
C ARG A 21 3.17 -22.90 0.49
N ASP A 22 2.68 -23.79 1.36
CA ASP A 22 2.34 -25.17 0.98
C ASP A 22 1.14 -25.22 0.03
N GLU A 23 0.10 -24.42 0.30
CA GLU A 23 -1.06 -24.31 -0.60
C GLU A 23 -0.67 -23.76 -1.96
N MET A 24 0.16 -22.72 -2.01
CA MET A 24 0.69 -22.18 -3.26
C MET A 24 1.46 -23.24 -4.05
N ARG A 25 2.33 -24.01 -3.39
CA ARG A 25 3.07 -25.12 -4.03
C ARG A 25 2.13 -26.19 -4.54
N GLN A 26 1.08 -26.52 -3.79
CA GLN A 26 0.09 -27.50 -4.20
C GLN A 26 -0.67 -27.04 -5.44
N GLN A 27 -1.14 -25.79 -5.47
CA GLN A 27 -1.87 -25.24 -6.63
C GLN A 27 -0.98 -25.18 -7.87
N VAL A 28 0.27 -24.72 -7.74
CA VAL A 28 1.22 -24.70 -8.86
C VAL A 28 1.58 -26.11 -9.33
N ALA A 29 1.82 -27.04 -8.40
CA ALA A 29 2.08 -28.44 -8.73
C ALA A 29 0.90 -29.07 -9.47
N ALA A 30 -0.34 -28.80 -9.04
CA ALA A 30 -1.54 -29.27 -9.71
C ALA A 30 -1.70 -28.67 -11.11
N ALA A 31 -1.49 -27.35 -11.26
CA ALA A 31 -1.56 -26.66 -12.54
C ALA A 31 -0.51 -27.17 -13.54
N MET A 32 0.71 -27.44 -13.07
CA MET A 32 1.81 -27.95 -13.91
C MET A 32 1.86 -29.48 -14.00
N LYS A 33 0.95 -30.20 -13.35
CA LYS A 33 0.98 -31.68 -13.23
C LYS A 33 2.34 -32.20 -12.73
N ALA A 34 2.96 -31.44 -11.83
CA ALA A 34 4.27 -31.71 -11.26
C ALA A 34 4.15 -32.17 -9.80
N LYS A 35 5.25 -32.64 -9.23
CA LYS A 35 5.32 -33.01 -7.81
C LYS A 35 5.62 -31.76 -6.98
N LYS A 36 5.08 -31.68 -5.75
CA LYS A 36 5.37 -30.58 -4.81
C LYS A 36 6.87 -30.43 -4.51
N ASP A 37 7.62 -31.54 -4.56
CA ASP A 37 9.08 -31.56 -4.34
C ASP A 37 9.89 -30.76 -5.37
N VAL A 38 9.39 -30.60 -6.60
CA VAL A 38 10.11 -29.87 -7.65
C VAL A 38 9.69 -28.40 -7.75
N VAL A 39 8.69 -27.98 -6.96
CA VAL A 39 8.16 -26.62 -6.92
C VAL A 39 8.69 -25.92 -5.67
N LEU A 40 9.50 -24.86 -5.87
CA LEU A 40 10.06 -24.05 -4.81
C LEU A 40 9.54 -22.61 -4.91
N VAL A 41 8.96 -22.11 -3.83
CA VAL A 41 8.54 -20.70 -3.73
C VAL A 41 9.69 -19.88 -3.17
N ASP A 42 10.09 -18.85 -3.91
CA ASP A 42 11.23 -17.99 -3.58
C ASP A 42 10.81 -16.72 -2.83
N HIS A 43 9.70 -16.10 -3.22
CA HIS A 43 9.07 -15.03 -2.45
C HIS A 43 7.57 -14.99 -2.71
N MET A 44 6.85 -14.39 -1.77
CA MET A 44 5.42 -14.23 -1.81
C MET A 44 5.10 -12.88 -1.18
N GLU A 45 4.35 -12.06 -1.90
CA GLU A 45 4.00 -10.71 -1.50
C GLU A 45 2.48 -10.58 -1.53
N SER A 46 1.90 -10.35 -0.36
CA SER A 46 0.46 -10.10 -0.23
C SER A 46 0.17 -8.61 -0.32
N SER A 47 -0.82 -8.26 -1.14
CA SER A 47 -1.35 -6.91 -1.23
C SER A 47 -2.41 -6.69 -0.15
N PHE A 48 -2.12 -5.78 0.78
CA PHE A 48 -2.99 -5.44 1.90
C PHE A 48 -4.35 -4.89 1.40
N GLY A 49 -5.44 -5.35 2.01
CA GLY A 49 -6.81 -4.91 1.72
C GLY A 49 -7.41 -5.40 0.40
N ARG A 50 -6.62 -5.94 -0.54
CA ARG A 50 -7.11 -6.42 -1.85
C ARG A 50 -7.32 -7.93 -1.92
N GLY A 51 -6.81 -8.69 -0.94
CA GLY A 51 -6.89 -10.15 -0.95
C GLY A 51 -6.21 -10.76 -2.18
N LEU A 52 -5.08 -10.19 -2.60
CA LEU A 52 -4.33 -10.64 -3.77
C LEU A 52 -2.88 -10.86 -3.36
N THR A 53 -2.34 -12.03 -3.67
CA THR A 53 -0.95 -12.39 -3.36
C THR A 53 -0.20 -12.76 -4.63
N ARG A 54 0.93 -12.10 -4.84
CA ARG A 54 1.87 -12.39 -5.93
C ARG A 54 2.95 -13.32 -5.40
N GLY A 55 3.10 -14.49 -6.01
CA GLY A 55 4.14 -15.46 -5.68
C GLY A 55 5.12 -15.59 -6.83
N TYR A 56 6.41 -15.70 -6.52
CA TYR A 56 7.43 -16.08 -7.48
C TYR A 56 7.91 -17.50 -7.19
N VAL A 57 7.76 -18.36 -8.19
CA VAL A 57 7.87 -19.80 -8.05
C VAL A 57 8.83 -20.35 -9.11
N LYS A 58 9.73 -21.23 -8.67
CA LYS A 58 10.69 -21.93 -9.52
C LYS A 58 10.31 -23.40 -9.58
N VAL A 59 10.06 -23.90 -10.78
CA VAL A 59 9.68 -25.30 -11.02
C VAL A 59 10.82 -26.00 -11.76
N TYR A 60 11.42 -26.99 -11.12
CA TYR A 60 12.54 -27.75 -11.68
C TYR A 60 12.05 -29.00 -12.40
N LYS A 61 12.85 -29.52 -13.32
CA LYS A 61 12.59 -30.84 -13.91
C LYS A 61 12.75 -31.98 -12.90
N THR A 62 13.74 -31.88 -12.00
CA THR A 62 14.07 -32.92 -11.02
C THR A 62 14.31 -32.35 -9.63
N LYS A 63 14.11 -33.19 -8.60
CA LYS A 63 14.34 -32.82 -7.19
C LYS A 63 15.83 -32.58 -6.90
N GLU A 64 16.71 -33.36 -7.52
CA GLU A 64 18.16 -33.19 -7.37
C GLU A 64 18.63 -31.85 -7.91
N ALA A 65 18.12 -31.42 -9.07
CA ALA A 65 18.42 -30.10 -9.62
C ALA A 65 17.97 -28.99 -8.66
N ALA A 66 16.76 -29.11 -8.08
CA ALA A 66 16.25 -28.16 -7.10
C ALA A 66 17.15 -28.07 -5.85
N MET A 67 17.65 -29.21 -5.35
CA MET A 67 18.51 -29.27 -4.16
C MET A 67 19.94 -28.78 -4.40
N ALA A 68 20.49 -29.01 -5.60
CA ALA A 68 21.84 -28.62 -5.98
C ALA A 68 21.95 -27.12 -6.32
N ILE A 69 20.89 -26.54 -6.90
CA ILE A 69 20.89 -25.16 -7.38
C ILE A 69 20.53 -24.17 -6.26
N GLU A 70 19.54 -24.50 -5.44
CA GLU A 70 18.99 -23.54 -4.48
C GLU A 70 19.76 -23.48 -3.16
N ARG A 71 19.68 -22.31 -2.52
CA ARG A 71 20.33 -22.03 -1.24
C ARG A 71 19.54 -22.66 -0.09
N ASP A 72 20.23 -23.01 1.01
CA ASP A 72 19.63 -23.60 2.22
C ASP A 72 18.39 -22.87 2.79
N PRO A 73 18.29 -21.52 2.82
CA PRO A 73 17.08 -20.86 3.30
C PRO A 73 15.83 -21.19 2.45
N ILE A 74 15.98 -21.32 1.13
CA ILE A 74 14.87 -21.67 0.23
C ILE A 74 14.43 -23.11 0.45
N LYS A 75 15.40 -24.02 0.68
CA LYS A 75 15.13 -25.43 1.03
C LYS A 75 14.36 -25.54 2.35
N LYS A 76 14.82 -24.84 3.39
CA LYS A 76 14.20 -24.87 4.73
C LYS A 76 12.78 -24.29 4.71
N ARG A 77 12.57 -23.19 3.99
CA ARG A 77 11.25 -22.54 3.90
C ARG A 77 10.26 -23.29 2.99
N ASN A 78 10.73 -24.14 2.08
CA ASN A 78 9.89 -25.05 1.31
C ASN A 78 9.84 -26.46 1.92
N ALA A 79 10.38 -26.69 3.12
CA ALA A 79 10.16 -27.95 3.83
C ALA A 79 8.68 -28.09 4.23
N PRO A 80 8.14 -29.31 4.34
CA PRO A 80 6.79 -29.51 4.87
C PRO A 80 6.70 -28.92 6.29
N GLY A 81 5.78 -27.97 6.50
CA GLY A 81 5.68 -27.18 7.74
C GLY A 81 6.55 -25.91 7.79
N GLY A 82 7.28 -25.61 6.71
CA GLY A 82 8.22 -24.49 6.61
C GLY A 82 7.52 -23.16 6.35
N GLY A 83 7.38 -22.37 7.41
CA GLY A 83 7.03 -20.96 7.34
C GLY A 83 5.54 -20.73 7.46
N ALA A 84 5.10 -20.48 8.68
CA ALA A 84 3.99 -19.58 8.91
C ALA A 84 4.34 -18.27 8.19
N ASP A 85 3.86 -18.11 6.95
CA ASP A 85 3.63 -16.82 6.32
C ASP A 85 2.50 -16.16 7.12
N ALA A 86 2.81 -15.87 8.39
CA ALA A 86 2.02 -14.94 9.16
C ALA A 86 2.06 -13.64 8.36
N PRO A 87 0.90 -12.97 8.17
CA PRO A 87 0.88 -11.66 7.55
C PRO A 87 1.96 -10.80 8.23
N PRO A 88 2.64 -9.88 7.51
CA PRO A 88 3.56 -8.97 8.14
C PRO A 88 2.87 -8.44 9.37
N LYS A 89 3.41 -8.76 10.56
CA LYS A 89 2.86 -8.33 11.83
C LYS A 89 2.65 -6.84 11.66
N ALA A 90 1.39 -6.41 11.70
CA ALA A 90 1.08 -5.05 12.02
C ALA A 90 1.81 -4.77 13.33
N ALA A 91 2.93 -4.07 13.26
CA ALA A 91 3.58 -3.47 14.40
C ALA A 91 2.67 -2.31 14.87
N LYS A 92 1.47 -2.65 15.35
CA LYS A 92 0.79 -1.86 16.36
C LYS A 92 1.32 -2.37 17.70
N LYS A 93 2.46 -1.82 18.11
CA LYS A 93 2.73 -1.64 19.54
C LYS A 93 1.81 -0.49 19.99
N ALA A 94 0.56 -0.82 20.28
CA ALA A 94 -0.27 -0.05 21.18
C ALA A 94 -0.42 -0.94 22.42
N PRO A 95 -0.04 -0.49 23.62
CA PRO A 95 -0.18 -1.30 24.84
C PRO A 95 -1.64 -1.68 25.07
N GLU A 96 -1.85 -2.88 25.61
CA GLU A 96 -3.14 -3.37 26.10
C GLU A 96 -3.85 -2.31 26.96
N PRO A 97 -5.13 -1.98 26.72
CA PRO A 97 -5.95 -1.33 27.73
C PRO A 97 -6.34 -2.37 28.79
N GLU A 98 -5.96 -2.14 30.04
CA GLU A 98 -6.56 -2.79 31.21
C GLU A 98 -8.08 -2.50 31.25
N PRO A 99 -8.93 -3.43 31.70
CA PRO A 99 -10.38 -3.33 31.60
C PRO A 99 -11.04 -2.55 32.77
N GLU A 100 -12.20 -1.96 32.45
CA GLU A 100 -13.30 -1.53 33.34
C GLU A 100 -13.11 -0.29 34.25
N ALA A 101 -13.68 0.83 33.80
CA ALA A 101 -14.47 1.72 34.65
C ALA A 101 -15.73 2.15 33.88
N GLU A 102 -16.89 1.87 34.46
CA GLU A 102 -18.23 2.24 34.00
C GLU A 102 -18.43 3.77 33.85
N PRO A 103 -19.43 4.21 33.05
CA PRO A 103 -19.65 5.60 32.70
C PRO A 103 -20.51 6.35 33.73
N GLU A 104 -20.19 7.63 33.98
CA GLU A 104 -21.17 8.60 34.48
C GLU A 104 -21.32 9.78 33.49
N PRO A 105 -22.54 10.35 33.35
CA PRO A 105 -23.00 11.02 32.13
C PRO A 105 -22.93 12.56 32.15
N GLU A 106 -22.84 13.10 30.93
CA GLU A 106 -23.35 14.37 30.35
C GLU A 106 -23.13 15.72 31.07
N PRO A 107 -22.79 16.76 30.28
CA PRO A 107 -23.86 17.73 30.05
C PRO A 107 -24.17 17.92 28.57
N GLU A 108 -25.47 17.83 28.27
CA GLU A 108 -26.11 18.34 27.07
C GLU A 108 -25.82 19.84 26.88
N ALA A 109 -25.33 20.20 25.70
CA ALA A 109 -25.66 21.45 25.02
C ALA A 109 -25.23 21.35 23.55
N GLU A 110 -26.07 20.73 22.72
CA GLU A 110 -26.33 21.31 21.39
C GLU A 110 -27.16 22.61 21.62
N PRO A 111 -27.15 23.64 20.75
CA PRO A 111 -27.01 23.50 19.30
C PRO A 111 -26.29 24.65 18.54
N GLU A 112 -26.03 24.35 17.27
CA GLU A 112 -26.10 25.21 16.06
C GLU A 112 -25.33 26.55 15.99
N ALA A 113 -24.27 26.55 15.17
CA ALA A 113 -24.09 27.55 14.11
C ALA A 113 -23.08 27.04 13.06
N GLU A 114 -23.57 26.79 11.85
CA GLU A 114 -22.84 26.76 10.58
C GLU A 114 -22.06 28.09 10.33
N PRO A 115 -21.30 28.29 9.23
CA PRO A 115 -20.41 27.43 8.43
C PRO A 115 -19.01 28.08 8.22
N GLU A 116 -18.19 27.40 7.43
CA GLU A 116 -16.92 27.80 6.77
C GLU A 116 -16.47 29.28 6.87
N ALA A 117 -15.37 29.53 7.58
CA ALA A 117 -14.60 30.75 7.40
C ALA A 117 -13.89 30.69 6.03
N GLU A 118 -14.44 31.44 5.07
CA GLU A 118 -13.78 31.77 3.80
C GLU A 118 -12.36 32.33 4.04
N PRO A 119 -11.37 31.99 3.20
CA PRO A 119 -10.02 32.51 3.32
C PRO A 119 -10.01 34.04 3.12
N GLU A 120 -9.28 34.74 3.99
CA GLU A 120 -9.15 36.21 3.95
C GLU A 120 -8.74 36.71 2.56
N PRO A 121 -9.42 37.72 1.99
CA PRO A 121 -9.02 38.32 0.72
C PRO A 121 -7.69 39.06 0.86
N GLU A 122 -6.81 38.90 -0.14
CA GLU A 122 -5.55 39.65 -0.26
C GLU A 122 -5.81 41.16 -0.23
N PRO A 123 -4.97 41.97 0.45
CA PRO A 123 -5.17 43.40 0.56
C PRO A 123 -5.08 44.09 -0.81
N GLU A 124 -6.09 44.89 -1.13
CA GLU A 124 -6.17 45.67 -2.37
C GLU A 124 -4.99 46.67 -2.49
N PRO A 125 -4.44 46.87 -3.69
CA PRO A 125 -3.37 47.84 -3.91
C PRO A 125 -3.87 49.27 -3.68
N GLU A 126 -3.07 50.08 -2.98
CA GLU A 126 -3.38 51.48 -2.64
C GLU A 126 -3.69 52.32 -3.89
N PRO A 127 -4.69 53.23 -3.81
CA PRO A 127 -5.08 54.07 -4.94
C PRO A 127 -3.97 55.08 -5.31
N ASP A 128 -3.73 55.19 -6.62
CA ASP A 128 -2.79 56.14 -7.24
C ASP A 128 -3.18 57.59 -6.90
N PRO A 129 -2.21 58.47 -6.56
CA PRO A 129 -2.49 59.84 -6.14
C PRO A 129 -3.17 60.68 -7.24
N GLU A 130 -4.14 61.50 -6.83
CA GLU A 130 -4.91 62.42 -7.69
C GLU A 130 -4.03 63.36 -8.53
N PRO A 131 -4.49 63.74 -9.74
CA PRO A 131 -3.71 64.54 -10.68
C PRO A 131 -3.45 65.97 -10.19
N GLU A 132 -2.19 66.41 -10.28
CA GLU A 132 -1.79 67.81 -10.06
C GLU A 132 -2.34 68.73 -11.17
N PRO A 133 -2.80 69.95 -10.82
CA PRO A 133 -3.37 70.90 -11.78
C PRO A 133 -2.26 71.67 -12.52
N GLU A 134 -2.12 71.46 -13.83
CA GLU A 134 -1.34 72.36 -14.69
C GLU A 134 -2.18 73.56 -15.17
N ALA A 135 -1.64 74.74 -14.87
CA ALA A 135 -2.10 76.04 -15.31
C ALA A 135 -1.63 76.38 -16.75
N GLU A 136 -2.15 77.49 -17.26
CA GLU A 136 -1.80 78.21 -18.51
C GLU A 136 -2.48 77.69 -19.78
N ALA A 137 -3.55 78.30 -20.31
CA ALA A 137 -3.75 79.68 -20.77
C ALA A 137 -2.84 80.09 -21.96
N LYS A 138 -3.46 80.09 -23.17
CA LYS A 138 -3.13 80.87 -24.38
C LYS A 138 -1.76 80.55 -24.99
N GLU A 139 -1.48 80.52 -26.28
CA GLU A 139 -1.97 81.12 -27.53
C GLU A 139 -1.16 80.32 -28.61
N GLU A 140 -1.62 79.94 -29.80
CA GLU A 140 -2.03 80.68 -31.01
C GLU A 140 -2.48 79.62 -32.05
N PRO A 141 -3.27 79.99 -33.07
CA PRO A 141 -2.68 79.86 -34.40
C PRO A 141 -2.86 81.15 -35.22
N LYS A 142 -1.73 81.80 -35.47
CA LYS A 142 -1.23 82.30 -36.75
C LYS A 142 -2.25 82.46 -37.89
N GLU A 143 -2.35 83.70 -38.36
CA GLU A 143 -2.19 84.03 -39.78
C GLU A 143 -1.20 85.19 -39.95
#